data_AF-A0A1W9STM2-F1
#
_entry.id   AF-A0A1W9STM2-F1
#
_cell.length_a   1.000
_cell.length_b   1.000
_cell.length_c   1.000
_cell.angle_alpha   90.00
_cell.angle_beta   90.00
_cell.angle_gamma   90.00
#
_symmetry.space_group_name_H-M   'P 1'
#
loop_
_entity.id
_entity.type
_entity.pdbx_description
1 polymer ?
#
loop_
_entity_poly.entity_id
_entity_poly.type
_entity_poly.pdbx_seq_one_letter_code
_entity_poly.pdbx_strand_id
1 'polypeptide(L)'
;MLPKKYLILNQKKQAIKLCNVWKEYQPWDRGNKKTWKNDFYNYNKHLKPVFADKLLDTISPFDIEKFIISMKKGKNARGKSYSNASIRHQVILLSRLYSLANKWGLHSGENPCQKVKKPKLNNQITEFLNDDELIRLMEILKNWPDKM
;
A
#
# COMPACT_ATOMS: atom_id res chain seq x y z
N MET A 1 -15.26 -8.28 -51.93
CA MET A 1 -15.07 -7.24 -50.89
C MET A 1 -15.36 -7.86 -49.53
N LEU A 2 -14.35 -8.05 -48.67
CA LEU A 2 -14.54 -8.57 -47.31
C LEU A 2 -14.85 -7.41 -46.35
N PRO A 3 -15.81 -7.56 -45.40
CA PRO A 3 -16.31 -6.47 -44.57
C PRO A 3 -15.28 -5.98 -43.52
N LYS A 4 -15.21 -4.66 -43.36
CA LYS A 4 -14.38 -3.88 -42.41
C LYS A 4 -14.74 -4.11 -40.92
N LYS A 5 -14.80 -5.35 -40.43
CA LYS A 5 -15.13 -5.66 -39.02
C LYS A 5 -13.95 -6.14 -38.16
N TYR A 6 -12.73 -6.18 -38.67
CA TYR A 6 -11.58 -6.80 -37.99
C TYR A 6 -10.39 -5.87 -37.72
N LEU A 7 -10.61 -4.59 -37.44
CA LEU A 7 -9.53 -3.69 -37.00
C LEU A 7 -10.00 -2.81 -35.84
N ILE A 8 -10.40 -3.44 -34.73
CA ILE A 8 -10.19 -2.79 -33.43
C ILE A 8 -8.70 -2.95 -33.15
N LEU A 9 -7.91 -2.06 -33.75
CA LEU A 9 -6.52 -1.88 -33.38
C LEU A 9 -6.53 -1.56 -31.89
N ASN A 10 -6.03 -2.50 -31.10
CA ASN A 10 -5.77 -2.37 -29.68
C ASN A 10 -4.74 -1.25 -29.53
N GLN A 11 -5.22 0.00 -29.50
CA GLN A 11 -4.37 1.17 -29.30
C GLN A 11 -3.75 1.00 -27.92
N LYS A 12 -2.49 0.53 -27.89
CA LYS A 12 -1.71 0.44 -26.65
C LYS A 12 -1.75 1.82 -26.01
N LYS A 13 -2.52 1.93 -24.92
CA LYS A 13 -2.59 3.14 -24.12
C LYS A 13 -1.17 3.50 -23.69
N GLN A 14 -0.79 4.76 -23.82
CA GLN A 14 0.56 5.25 -23.51
C GLN A 14 0.98 4.76 -22.11
N ALA A 15 2.14 4.14 -22.01
CA ALA A 15 2.64 3.63 -20.74
C ALA A 15 2.78 4.78 -19.72
N ILE A 16 2.10 4.67 -18.57
CA ILE A 16 2.09 5.69 -17.52
C ILE A 16 3.09 5.33 -16.41
N LYS A 17 3.78 6.34 -15.87
CA LYS A 17 4.63 6.20 -14.68
C LYS A 17 3.82 6.13 -13.39
N LEU A 18 4.30 5.42 -12.38
CA LEU A 18 3.63 5.34 -11.08
C LEU A 18 3.47 6.72 -10.43
N CYS A 19 4.43 7.63 -10.60
CA CYS A 19 4.35 8.98 -10.05
C CYS A 19 3.18 9.80 -10.63
N ASN A 20 2.80 9.56 -11.88
CA ASN A 20 1.66 10.23 -12.49
C ASN A 20 0.35 9.65 -11.98
N VAL A 21 0.26 8.33 -11.79
CA VAL A 21 -0.88 7.71 -11.10
C VAL A 21 -1.02 8.26 -9.68
N TRP A 22 0.09 8.45 -8.96
CA TRP A 22 0.08 9.01 -7.61
C TRP A 22 -0.45 10.45 -7.57
N LYS A 23 -0.13 11.28 -8.56
CA LYS A 23 -0.63 12.67 -8.65
C LYS A 23 -2.15 12.72 -8.71
N GLU A 24 -2.79 11.79 -9.42
CA GLU A 24 -4.25 11.65 -9.46
C GLU A 24 -4.80 11.02 -8.17
N TYR A 25 -4.07 10.03 -7.62
CA TYR A 25 -4.48 9.31 -6.42
C TYR A 25 -4.50 10.18 -5.17
N GLN A 26 -3.50 11.03 -4.95
CA GLN A 26 -3.34 11.76 -3.69
C GLN A 26 -4.53 12.70 -3.38
N PRO A 27 -5.02 13.55 -4.31
CA PRO A 27 -6.20 14.37 -4.07
C PRO A 27 -7.44 13.52 -3.81
N TRP A 28 -7.62 12.45 -4.58
CA TRP A 28 -8.72 11.51 -4.40
C TRP A 28 -8.68 10.86 -3.01
N ASP A 29 -7.52 10.36 -2.59
CA ASP A 29 -7.34 9.70 -1.28
C ASP A 29 -7.65 10.66 -0.12
N ARG A 30 -7.20 11.92 -0.22
CA ARG A 30 -7.48 12.96 0.79
C ARG A 30 -8.97 13.26 0.93
N GLY A 31 -9.73 13.24 -0.16
CA GLY A 31 -11.17 13.46 -0.16
C GLY A 31 -11.99 12.24 0.29
N ASN A 32 -11.46 11.02 0.12
CA ASN A 32 -12.22 9.78 0.31
C ASN A 32 -11.85 9.01 1.59
N LYS A 33 -10.66 9.21 2.18
CA LYS A 33 -10.17 8.40 3.30
C LYS A 33 -9.75 9.26 4.50
N LYS A 34 -10.26 8.90 5.69
CA LYS A 34 -9.80 9.48 6.98
C LYS A 34 -8.30 9.25 7.23
N THR A 35 -7.77 8.13 6.74
CA THR A 35 -6.39 7.67 6.96
C THR A 35 -5.44 7.99 5.80
N TRP A 36 -5.77 8.99 4.95
CA TRP A 36 -4.96 9.38 3.78
C TRP A 36 -3.49 9.70 4.13
N LYS A 37 -3.24 10.24 5.33
CA LYS A 37 -1.87 10.57 5.80
C LYS A 37 -0.96 9.35 5.82
N ASN A 38 -1.50 8.17 6.12
CA ASN A 38 -0.72 6.93 6.15
C ASN A 38 -0.29 6.52 4.73
N ASP A 39 -1.19 6.61 3.75
CA ASP A 39 -0.87 6.30 2.36
C ASP A 39 0.13 7.32 1.81
N PHE A 40 -0.02 8.61 2.15
CA PHE A 40 0.95 9.65 1.78
C PHE A 40 2.35 9.38 2.34
N TYR A 41 2.45 9.05 3.62
CA TYR A 41 3.73 8.67 4.25
C TYR A 41 4.33 7.43 3.57
N ASN A 42 3.53 6.37 3.43
CA ASN A 42 3.96 5.09 2.86
C ASN A 42 4.47 5.25 1.42
N TYR A 43 3.75 6.00 0.59
CA TYR A 43 4.17 6.30 -0.77
C TYR A 43 5.51 7.04 -0.78
N ASN A 44 5.61 8.17 -0.09
CA ASN A 44 6.82 9.00 -0.13
C ASN A 44 8.04 8.28 0.46
N LYS A 45 7.85 7.51 1.54
CA LYS A 45 8.94 6.82 2.24
C LYS A 45 9.40 5.57 1.51
N HIS A 46 8.49 4.80 0.92
CA HIS A 46 8.78 3.44 0.46
C HIS A 46 8.58 3.23 -1.03
N LEU A 47 7.42 3.61 -1.60
CA LEU A 47 7.13 3.33 -3.00
C LEU A 47 7.82 4.31 -3.95
N LYS A 48 7.81 5.60 -3.61
CA LYS A 48 8.35 6.68 -4.44
C LYS A 48 9.83 6.45 -4.77
N PRO A 49 10.73 6.14 -3.82
CA PRO A 49 12.16 5.95 -4.14
C PRO A 49 12.45 4.78 -5.08
N VAL A 50 11.54 3.81 -5.20
CA VAL A 50 11.77 2.55 -5.93
C VAL A 50 11.00 2.49 -7.24
N PHE A 51 9.77 3.01 -7.27
CA PHE A 51 8.82 2.78 -8.36
C PHE A 51 8.30 4.06 -9.01
N ALA A 52 8.52 5.25 -8.45
CA ALA A 52 7.91 6.50 -8.96
C ALA A 52 8.15 6.71 -10.46
N ASP A 53 9.39 6.53 -10.90
CA ASP A 53 9.78 6.78 -12.29
C ASP A 53 9.60 5.59 -13.22
N LYS A 54 9.23 4.42 -12.67
CA LYS A 54 8.96 3.21 -13.45
C LYS A 54 7.59 3.31 -14.12
N LEU A 55 7.51 2.81 -15.34
CA LEU A 55 6.26 2.63 -16.06
C LEU A 55 5.49 1.46 -15.45
N LEU A 56 4.17 1.58 -15.30
CA LEU A 56 3.32 0.53 -14.74
C LEU A 56 3.50 -0.80 -15.48
N ASP A 57 3.65 -0.74 -16.80
CA ASP A 57 3.84 -1.91 -17.68
C ASP A 57 5.18 -2.63 -17.47
N THR A 58 6.15 -1.97 -16.83
CA THR A 58 7.52 -2.48 -16.66
C THR A 58 7.77 -3.07 -15.27
N ILE A 59 6.89 -2.82 -14.30
CA ILE A 59 7.05 -3.34 -12.95
C ILE A 59 6.58 -4.79 -12.95
N SER A 60 7.52 -5.72 -12.77
CA SER A 60 7.22 -7.15 -12.72
C SER A 60 6.89 -7.62 -11.29
N PRO A 61 6.26 -8.80 -11.13
CA PRO A 61 6.14 -9.45 -9.81
C PRO A 61 7.50 -9.62 -9.11
N PHE A 62 8.57 -9.89 -9.88
CA PHE A 62 9.92 -10.03 -9.36
C PHE A 62 10.49 -8.73 -8.79
N ASP A 63 10.19 -7.58 -9.39
CA ASP A 63 10.55 -6.27 -8.83
C ASP A 63 9.90 -6.05 -7.46
N ILE A 64 8.64 -6.47 -7.31
CA ILE A 64 7.89 -6.34 -6.06
C ILE A 64 8.47 -7.29 -5.00
N GLU A 65 8.84 -8.51 -5.37
CA GLU A 65 9.51 -9.45 -4.45
C GLU A 65 10.87 -8.92 -3.98
N LYS A 66 11.68 -8.35 -4.89
CA LYS A 66 12.92 -7.65 -4.54
C LYS A 66 12.66 -6.51 -3.56
N PHE A 67 11.62 -5.73 -3.77
CA PHE A 67 11.22 -4.66 -2.85
C PHE A 67 10.76 -5.20 -1.48
N ILE A 68 10.02 -6.31 -1.43
CA ILE A 68 9.67 -6.97 -0.18
C ILE A 68 10.94 -7.44 0.57
N ILE A 69 11.90 -8.02 -0.14
CA ILE A 69 13.17 -8.46 0.45
C ILE A 69 13.98 -7.27 0.97
N SER A 70 14.06 -6.16 0.23
CA SER A 70 14.76 -4.96 0.68
C SER A 70 14.12 -4.37 1.94
N MET A 71 12.78 -4.34 2.00
CA MET A 71 12.04 -3.94 3.19
C MET A 71 12.30 -4.87 4.38
N LYS A 72 12.37 -6.20 4.19
CA LYS A 72 12.69 -7.15 5.27
C LYS A 72 14.09 -6.92 5.86
N LYS A 73 15.05 -6.52 5.02
CA LYS A 73 16.42 -6.20 5.44
C LYS A 73 16.56 -4.77 6.00
N GLY A 74 15.60 -3.91 5.71
CA GLY A 74 15.60 -2.50 6.12
C GLY A 74 15.17 -2.29 7.57
N LYS A 75 15.51 -1.11 8.08
CA LYS A 75 15.11 -0.63 9.41
C LYS A 75 14.17 0.57 9.30
N ASN A 76 13.25 0.67 10.26
CA ASN A 76 12.36 1.82 10.41
C ASN A 76 13.09 2.99 11.11
N ALA A 77 12.39 4.12 11.28
CA ALA A 77 12.95 5.32 11.91
C ALA A 77 13.46 5.10 13.35
N ARG A 78 13.03 4.03 14.02
CA ARG A 78 13.46 3.65 15.38
C ARG A 78 14.57 2.59 15.36
N GLY A 79 15.17 2.32 14.20
CA GLY A 79 16.23 1.31 14.05
C GLY A 79 15.74 -0.15 14.14
N LYS A 80 14.43 -0.40 14.23
CA LYS A 80 13.86 -1.76 14.28
C LYS A 80 13.52 -2.27 12.88
N SER A 81 13.59 -3.58 12.67
CA SER A 81 13.14 -4.20 11.42
C SER A 81 11.66 -3.89 11.16
N TYR A 82 11.28 -3.77 9.88
CA TYR A 82 9.87 -3.59 9.52
C TYR A 82 9.04 -4.81 9.89
N SER A 83 7.86 -4.58 10.46
CA SER A 83 6.92 -5.67 10.73
C SER A 83 6.31 -6.20 9.42
N ASN A 84 5.86 -7.45 9.43
CA ASN A 84 5.14 -8.04 8.29
C ASN A 84 3.92 -7.20 7.88
N ALA A 85 3.25 -6.55 8.85
CA ALA A 85 2.16 -5.61 8.59
C ALA A 85 2.62 -4.40 7.78
N SER A 86 3.71 -3.73 8.20
CA SER A 86 4.26 -2.58 7.47
C SER A 86 4.64 -2.94 6.03
N ILE A 87 5.29 -4.10 5.82
CA ILE A 87 5.68 -4.57 4.49
C ILE A 87 4.44 -4.89 3.64
N ARG A 88 3.46 -5.60 4.21
CA ARG A 88 2.19 -5.91 3.55
C ARG A 88 1.45 -4.65 3.12
N HIS A 89 1.43 -3.61 3.95
CA HIS A 89 0.78 -2.33 3.60
C HIS A 89 1.38 -1.69 2.35
N GLN A 90 2.69 -1.81 2.12
CA GLN A 90 3.31 -1.26 0.91
C GLN A 90 2.81 -1.97 -0.35
N VAL A 91 2.71 -3.30 -0.31
CA VAL A 91 2.19 -4.11 -1.43
C VAL A 91 0.70 -3.83 -1.67
N ILE A 92 -0.09 -3.64 -0.59
CA ILE A 92 -1.51 -3.25 -0.69
C ILE A 92 -1.65 -1.88 -1.33
N LEU A 93 -0.83 -0.90 -0.93
CA LEU A 93 -0.87 0.45 -1.51
C LEU A 93 -0.52 0.42 -2.99
N LEU A 94 0.57 -0.26 -3.36
CA LEU A 94 0.95 -0.43 -4.77
C LEU A 94 -0.18 -1.10 -5.57
N SER A 95 -0.74 -2.18 -5.04
CA SER A 95 -1.87 -2.88 -5.67
C SER A 95 -3.08 -1.97 -5.86
N ARG A 96 -3.38 -1.09 -4.90
CA ARG A 96 -4.48 -0.14 -4.99
C ARG A 96 -4.24 0.91 -6.07
N LEU A 97 -3.01 1.41 -6.20
CA LEU A 97 -2.64 2.34 -7.28
C LEU A 97 -2.88 1.71 -8.66
N TYR A 98 -2.50 0.45 -8.86
CA TYR A 98 -2.81 -0.28 -10.10
C TYR A 98 -4.31 -0.44 -10.33
N SER A 99 -5.06 -0.86 -9.30
CA SER A 99 -6.51 -1.05 -9.43
C SER A 99 -7.25 0.25 -9.75
N LEU A 100 -6.86 1.37 -9.15
CA LEU A 100 -7.46 2.67 -9.46
C LEU A 100 -7.00 3.23 -10.80
N ALA A 101 -5.73 3.04 -11.18
CA ALA A 101 -5.26 3.39 -12.52
C ALA A 101 -6.08 2.67 -13.59
N ASN A 102 -6.36 1.37 -13.41
CA ASN A 102 -7.25 0.62 -14.31
C ASN A 102 -8.68 1.16 -14.29
N LYS A 103 -9.24 1.42 -13.11
CA LYS A 103 -10.60 1.98 -12.96
C LYS A 103 -10.75 3.35 -13.64
N TRP A 104 -9.73 4.20 -13.59
CA TRP A 104 -9.70 5.52 -14.22
C TRP A 104 -9.25 5.48 -15.67
N GLY A 105 -8.96 4.29 -16.21
CA GLY A 105 -8.45 4.13 -17.58
C GLY A 105 -7.07 4.72 -17.80
N LEU A 106 -6.26 4.94 -16.77
CA LEU A 106 -4.87 5.38 -16.89
C LEU A 106 -3.92 4.22 -17.26
N HIS A 107 -4.35 3.00 -16.99
CA HIS A 107 -3.64 1.77 -17.31
C HIS A 107 -4.66 0.71 -17.76
N SER A 108 -4.21 -0.28 -18.53
CA SER A 108 -5.04 -1.38 -19.03
C SER A 108 -4.36 -2.74 -18.87
N GLY A 109 -3.22 -2.79 -18.20
CA GLY A 109 -2.48 -4.02 -17.95
C GLY A 109 -2.92 -4.72 -16.67
N GLU A 110 -2.36 -5.91 -16.47
CA GLU A 110 -2.55 -6.67 -15.24
C GLU A 110 -1.88 -6.00 -14.05
N ASN A 111 -2.46 -6.16 -12.87
CA ASN A 111 -1.82 -5.74 -11.64
C ASN A 111 -0.80 -6.80 -11.18
N PRO A 112 0.52 -6.52 -11.26
CA PRO A 112 1.55 -7.50 -10.91
C PRO A 112 1.51 -7.90 -9.42
N CYS A 113 0.94 -7.08 -8.55
CA CYS A 113 0.81 -7.36 -7.12
C CYS A 113 -0.11 -8.55 -6.80
N GLN A 114 -0.94 -8.98 -7.76
CA GLN A 114 -1.81 -10.15 -7.59
C GLN A 114 -1.03 -11.46 -7.66
N LYS A 115 0.11 -11.47 -8.37
CA LYS A 115 0.99 -12.65 -8.51
C LYS A 115 2.00 -12.76 -7.36
N VAL A 116 2.02 -11.80 -6.43
CA VAL A 116 3.01 -11.72 -5.35
C VAL A 116 2.43 -12.19 -4.02
N LYS A 117 3.15 -13.11 -3.36
CA LYS A 117 2.81 -13.60 -2.02
C LYS A 117 3.05 -12.52 -0.97
N LYS A 118 1.96 -12.02 -0.39
CA LYS A 118 2.00 -10.99 0.67
C LYS A 118 2.47 -11.62 1.99
N PRO A 119 3.22 -10.90 2.85
CA PRO A 119 3.57 -11.37 4.18
C PRO A 119 2.34 -11.81 4.98
N LYS A 120 2.44 -12.96 5.65
CA LYS A 120 1.42 -13.44 6.59
C LYS A 120 1.46 -12.57 7.84
N LEU A 121 0.29 -12.12 8.28
CA LEU A 121 0.14 -11.42 9.54
C LEU A 121 -0.13 -12.45 10.63
N ASN A 122 0.62 -12.37 11.73
CA ASN A 122 0.23 -13.03 12.97
C ASN A 122 -0.31 -11.94 13.89
N ASN A 123 -1.61 -11.65 13.76
CA ASN A 123 -2.31 -10.63 14.53
C ASN A 123 -3.12 -11.25 15.68
N GLN A 124 -2.74 -12.44 16.15
CA GLN A 124 -3.41 -13.04 17.30
C GLN A 124 -3.18 -12.13 18.51
N ILE A 125 -4.28 -11.65 19.10
CA ILE A 125 -4.27 -10.95 20.37
C ILE A 125 -4.16 -12.05 21.42
N THR A 126 -2.97 -12.22 22.01
CA THR A 126 -2.72 -13.29 22.99
C THR A 126 -2.91 -12.84 24.43
N GLU A 127 -3.09 -11.55 24.67
CA GLU A 127 -3.21 -10.98 26.01
C GLU A 127 -4.44 -10.05 26.05
N PHE A 128 -5.40 -10.44 26.87
CA PHE A 128 -6.52 -9.62 27.31
C PHE A 128 -6.29 -9.29 28.78
N LEU A 129 -6.71 -8.09 29.21
CA LEU A 129 -6.71 -7.75 30.63
C LEU A 129 -7.54 -8.80 31.37
N ASN A 130 -6.92 -9.49 32.33
CA ASN A 130 -7.68 -10.31 33.26
C ASN A 130 -8.40 -9.41 34.29
N ASP A 131 -9.29 -9.98 35.10
CA ASP A 131 -10.11 -9.22 36.04
C ASP A 131 -9.26 -8.39 37.02
N ASP A 132 -8.14 -8.94 37.51
CA ASP A 132 -7.24 -8.24 38.44
C ASP A 132 -6.52 -7.06 37.76
N GLU A 133 -6.05 -7.25 36.53
CA GLU A 133 -5.41 -6.17 35.76
C GLU A 133 -6.41 -5.08 35.38
N LEU A 134 -7.67 -5.45 35.12
CA LEU A 134 -8.75 -4.51 34.87
C LEU A 134 -9.07 -3.68 36.13
N ILE A 135 -9.18 -4.34 37.29
CA ILE A 135 -9.39 -3.65 38.58
C ILE A 135 -8.25 -2.67 38.83
N ARG A 136 -7.00 -3.11 38.67
CA ARG A 136 -5.82 -2.26 38.84
C ARG A 136 -5.82 -1.07 37.88
N LEU A 137 -6.20 -1.29 36.61
CA LEU A 137 -6.33 -0.21 35.63
C LEU A 137 -7.40 0.82 36.07
N MET A 138 -8.55 0.35 36.54
CA MET A 138 -9.65 1.21 36.98
C MET A 138 -9.28 2.05 38.22
N GLU A 139 -8.52 1.48 39.16
CA GLU A 139 -8.02 2.21 40.32
C GLU A 139 -7.05 3.33 39.93
N ILE A 140 -6.15 3.07 38.98
CA ILE A 140 -5.22 4.08 38.46
C ILE A 140 -6.00 5.20 37.76
N LEU A 141 -6.97 4.85 36.90
CA LEU A 141 -7.76 5.83 36.17
C LEU A 141 -8.60 6.73 37.08
N LYS A 142 -9.14 6.19 38.19
CA LYS A 142 -9.88 6.98 39.20
C LYS A 142 -9.01 8.01 39.91
N ASN A 143 -7.75 7.65 40.17
CA ASN A 143 -6.82 8.48 40.94
C ASN A 143 -5.88 9.31 40.06
N TRP A 144 -6.01 9.19 38.74
CA TRP A 144 -5.18 9.94 37.80
C TRP A 144 -5.60 11.41 37.85
N PRO A 145 -4.70 12.34 38.24
CA PRO A 145 -5.06 13.75 38.30
C PRO A 145 -5.37 14.22 36.90
N ASP A 146 -6.61 14.70 36.70
CA ASP A 146 -7.03 15.28 35.43
C ASP A 146 -6.23 16.57 35.22
N LYS A 147 -5.23 16.50 34.35
CA LYS A 147 -4.48 17.67 33.89
C LYS A 147 -5.28 18.30 32.77
N MET A 148 -6.41 18.93 33.12
CA MET A 148 -6.95 20.01 32.30
C MET A 148 -6.13 21.27 32.49
#